data_AF-B0TIF5-F1
#
_entry.id   AF-B0TIF5-F1
#
_cell.length_a   1.000
_cell.length_b   1.000
_cell.length_c   1.000
_cell.angle_alpha   90.00
_cell.angle_beta   90.00
_cell.angle_gamma   90.00
#
_symmetry.space_group_name_H-M   'P 1'
#
loop_
_entity.id
_entity.type
_entity.pdbx_description
1 polymer ?
#
loop_
_entity_poly.entity_id
_entity_poly.type
_entity_poly.pdbx_seq_one_letter_code
_entity_poly.pdbx_strand_id
1 'polypeptide(L)'
;MIEGVAFVDQSWRNVAHYYNPVSKKGLFGGPSAVTEIERYFRRAVKLYQEKKEARAMFFLGAACHFVQDLCVPHHAVGAIFSGHREFESFAEEKRYDYAVAFGGDYADHKKPAEWVDENARVAYDHFTAVSGRNTASIHQAMMVLLPLAQRTTAGFVKYFFDTLSREGE
;
A
#
# COMPACT_ATOMS: atom_id res chain seq x y z
N MET A 1 6.97 13.68 -2.80
CA MET A 1 6.30 12.50 -2.23
C MET A 1 4.93 12.28 -2.84
N ILE A 2 4.00 13.23 -2.73
CA ILE A 2 2.64 13.13 -3.33
C ILE A 2 2.68 12.77 -4.82
N GLU A 3 3.53 13.45 -5.60
CA GLU A 3 3.74 13.13 -7.03
C GLU A 3 4.16 11.68 -7.28
N GLY A 4 4.94 11.10 -6.35
CA GLY A 4 5.40 9.72 -6.44
C GLY A 4 4.30 8.70 -6.18
N VAL A 5 3.36 9.02 -5.28
CA VAL A 5 2.15 8.21 -5.05
C VAL A 5 1.34 8.15 -6.35
N ALA A 6 0.93 9.32 -6.86
CA ALA A 6 0.12 9.41 -8.08
C ALA A 6 0.79 8.86 -9.35
N PHE A 7 2.13 8.85 -9.40
CA PHE A 7 2.88 8.33 -10.54
C PHE A 7 2.63 6.84 -10.82
N VAL A 8 2.35 6.04 -9.79
CA VAL A 8 2.23 4.58 -9.95
C VAL A 8 1.02 4.23 -10.82
N ASP A 9 -0.14 4.84 -10.54
CA ASP A 9 -1.39 4.66 -11.31
C ASP A 9 -1.29 5.16 -12.76
N GLN A 10 -0.47 6.19 -13.00
CA GLN A 10 -0.27 6.76 -14.33
C GLN A 10 0.73 5.96 -15.18
N SER A 11 1.46 5.04 -14.55
CA SER A 11 2.43 4.20 -15.22
C SER A 11 1.76 2.99 -15.87
N TRP A 12 2.41 2.39 -16.89
CA TRP A 12 1.87 1.21 -17.61
C TRP A 12 1.79 -0.07 -16.74
N ARG A 13 1.97 0.03 -15.41
CA ARG A 13 2.07 -1.08 -14.46
C ARG A 13 0.78 -1.35 -13.69
N ASN A 14 -0.39 -1.13 -14.27
CA ASN A 14 -1.68 -1.48 -13.64
C ASN A 14 -1.75 -2.93 -13.09
N VAL A 15 -0.94 -3.86 -13.63
CA VAL A 15 -0.87 -5.25 -13.16
C VAL A 15 -0.06 -5.42 -11.86
N ALA A 16 0.85 -4.50 -11.55
CA ALA A 16 1.77 -4.60 -10.42
C ALA A 16 1.15 -4.18 -9.08
N HIS A 17 -0.05 -3.62 -9.07
CA HIS A 17 -0.79 -3.22 -7.86
C HIS A 17 -1.27 -4.44 -7.06
N TYR A 18 -1.35 -5.60 -7.72
CA TYR A 18 -1.97 -6.79 -7.16
C TYR A 18 -0.96 -7.71 -6.48
N TYR A 19 -1.37 -8.29 -5.36
CA TYR A 19 -0.65 -9.37 -4.71
C TYR A 19 -1.59 -10.21 -3.85
N ASN A 20 -1.65 -11.50 -4.14
CA ASN A 20 -2.46 -12.45 -3.40
C ASN A 20 -1.64 -13.11 -2.27
N PRO A 21 -1.97 -12.86 -0.99
CA PRO A 21 -1.16 -13.30 0.15
C PRO A 21 -1.25 -14.80 0.41
N VAL A 22 -2.25 -15.50 -0.14
CA VAL A 22 -2.42 -16.95 -0.03
C VAL A 22 -1.55 -17.67 -1.06
N SER A 23 -1.68 -17.29 -2.33
CA SER A 23 -0.92 -17.90 -3.43
C SER A 23 0.49 -17.32 -3.60
N LYS A 24 0.79 -16.19 -2.94
CA LYS A 24 2.04 -15.43 -3.02
C LYS A 24 2.36 -14.93 -4.44
N LYS A 25 1.34 -14.64 -5.24
CA LYS A 25 1.46 -14.26 -6.67
C LYS A 25 0.82 -12.91 -6.97
N GLY A 26 1.37 -12.21 -7.96
CA GLY A 26 0.75 -11.05 -8.60
C GLY A 26 -0.24 -11.46 -9.69
N LEU A 27 -0.90 -10.47 -10.28
CA LEU A 27 -1.86 -10.70 -11.36
C LEU A 27 -1.15 -11.21 -12.63
N PHE A 28 -1.74 -12.23 -13.29
CA PHE A 28 -1.22 -12.88 -14.51
C PHE A 28 0.23 -13.40 -14.46
N GLY A 29 0.79 -13.62 -13.27
CA GLY A 29 2.18 -14.05 -13.12
C GLY A 29 3.23 -12.96 -13.42
N GLY A 30 2.80 -11.69 -13.55
CA GLY A 30 3.68 -10.54 -13.67
C GLY A 30 4.31 -10.13 -12.33
N PRO A 31 5.15 -9.07 -12.33
CA PRO A 31 5.68 -8.48 -11.10
C PRO A 31 4.52 -8.12 -10.16
N SER A 32 4.61 -8.53 -8.89
CA SER A 32 3.63 -8.18 -7.86
C SER A 32 4.05 -6.92 -7.10
N ALA A 33 3.12 -6.37 -6.33
CA ALA A 33 3.39 -5.24 -5.47
C ALA A 33 4.56 -5.48 -4.51
N VAL A 34 4.72 -6.71 -4.02
CA VAL A 34 5.85 -7.14 -3.18
C VAL A 34 7.20 -6.96 -3.87
N THR A 35 7.26 -7.19 -5.18
CA THR A 35 8.52 -7.01 -5.94
C THR A 35 8.78 -5.54 -6.25
N GLU A 36 7.74 -4.78 -6.61
CA GLU A 36 7.91 -3.36 -6.96
C GLU A 36 8.21 -2.48 -5.74
N ILE A 37 7.57 -2.73 -4.58
CA ILE A 37 7.84 -1.95 -3.36
C ILE A 37 9.32 -2.04 -2.96
N GLU A 38 9.92 -3.23 -3.04
CA GLU A 38 11.35 -3.45 -2.77
C GLU A 38 12.24 -2.64 -3.70
N ARG A 39 11.86 -2.53 -4.97
CA ARG A 39 12.61 -1.77 -5.98
C ARG A 39 12.51 -0.26 -5.74
N TYR A 40 11.31 0.23 -5.47
CA TYR A 40 11.08 1.65 -5.20
C TYR A 40 11.72 2.09 -3.89
N PHE A 41 11.59 1.29 -2.83
CA PHE A 41 12.19 1.55 -1.53
C PHE A 41 13.72 1.63 -1.62
N ARG A 42 14.38 0.61 -2.20
CA ARG A 42 15.85 0.62 -2.38
C ARG A 42 16.32 1.82 -3.19
N ARG A 43 15.55 2.22 -4.20
CA ARG A 43 15.86 3.42 -5.00
C ARG A 43 15.73 4.70 -4.19
N ALA A 44 14.70 4.80 -3.34
CA ALA A 44 14.51 5.94 -2.45
C ALA A 44 15.70 6.07 -1.48
N VAL A 45 16.10 4.97 -0.82
CA VAL A 45 17.22 4.93 0.14
C VAL A 45 18.51 5.42 -0.54
N LYS A 46 18.87 4.81 -1.67
CA LYS A 46 20.07 5.19 -2.43
C LYS A 46 20.08 6.67 -2.81
N LEU A 47 18.96 7.20 -3.31
CA LEU A 47 18.89 8.60 -3.72
C LEU A 47 18.99 9.56 -2.53
N TYR A 48 18.46 9.16 -1.37
CA TYR A 48 18.57 9.96 -0.15
C TYR A 48 20.03 10.06 0.29
N GLN A 49 20.75 8.93 0.30
CA GLN A 49 22.19 8.88 0.62
C GLN A 49 23.03 9.70 -0.35
N GLU A 50 22.64 9.76 -1.63
CA GLU A 50 23.25 10.63 -2.64
C GLU A 50 22.85 12.11 -2.50
N LYS A 51 22.17 12.51 -1.41
CA LYS A 51 21.66 13.87 -1.14
C LYS A 51 20.68 14.38 -2.20
N LYS A 52 20.00 13.48 -2.90
CA LYS A 52 18.96 13.77 -3.91
C LYS A 52 17.57 13.64 -3.29
N GLU A 53 17.34 14.36 -2.20
CA GLU A 53 16.18 14.19 -1.31
C GLU A 53 14.83 14.29 -2.04
N ALA A 54 14.65 15.29 -2.92
CA ALA A 54 13.39 15.43 -3.67
C ALA A 54 13.05 14.17 -4.50
N ARG A 55 14.07 13.58 -5.15
CA ARG A 55 13.91 12.34 -5.91
C ARG A 55 13.74 11.13 -4.99
N ALA A 56 14.41 11.11 -3.84
CA ALA A 56 14.22 10.07 -2.83
C ALA A 56 12.77 10.05 -2.34
N MET A 57 12.23 11.22 -1.99
CA MET A 57 10.84 11.38 -1.54
C MET A 57 9.82 11.04 -2.62
N PHE A 58 10.15 11.25 -3.90
CA PHE A 58 9.33 10.75 -5.00
C PHE A 58 9.25 9.22 -4.98
N PHE A 59 10.38 8.51 -4.91
CA PHE A 59 10.35 7.05 -4.89
C PHE A 59 9.82 6.45 -3.59
N LEU A 60 9.98 7.15 -2.46
CA LEU A 60 9.31 6.78 -1.21
C LEU A 60 7.80 6.88 -1.35
N GLY A 61 7.30 7.94 -2.00
CA GLY A 61 5.88 8.07 -2.35
C GLY A 61 5.39 6.91 -3.21
N ALA A 62 6.14 6.54 -4.25
CA ALA A 62 5.80 5.38 -5.09
C ALA A 62 5.82 4.05 -4.31
N ALA A 63 6.68 3.89 -3.31
CA ALA A 63 6.66 2.72 -2.44
C ALA A 63 5.44 2.74 -1.48
N CYS A 64 5.08 3.90 -0.92
CA CYS A 64 3.90 4.05 -0.07
C CYS A 64 2.61 3.72 -0.81
N HIS A 65 2.54 4.00 -2.12
CA HIS A 65 1.42 3.60 -2.97
C HIS A 65 1.11 2.10 -2.82
N PHE A 66 2.12 1.24 -2.91
CA PHE A 66 1.91 -0.22 -2.75
C PHE A 66 1.49 -0.60 -1.32
N VAL A 67 1.98 0.09 -0.29
CA VAL A 67 1.51 -0.11 1.10
C VAL A 67 0.00 0.13 1.20
N GLN A 68 -0.48 1.16 0.50
CA GLN A 68 -1.88 1.58 0.49
C GLN A 68 -2.75 0.68 -0.38
N ASP A 69 -2.29 0.34 -1.59
CA ASP A 69 -3.01 -0.57 -2.49
C ASP A 69 -3.27 -1.92 -1.84
N LEU A 70 -2.34 -2.44 -1.03
CA LEU A 70 -2.52 -3.73 -0.39
C LEU A 70 -3.41 -3.67 0.86
N CYS A 71 -4.00 -2.50 1.14
CA CYS A 71 -5.15 -2.37 2.01
C CYS A 71 -6.49 -2.45 1.23
N VAL A 72 -6.47 -2.53 -0.10
CA VAL A 72 -7.67 -2.68 -0.94
C VAL A 72 -7.93 -4.18 -1.18
N PRO A 73 -9.11 -4.72 -0.82
CA PRO A 73 -9.39 -6.15 -0.93
C PRO A 73 -9.28 -6.69 -2.36
N HIS A 74 -9.64 -5.90 -3.35
CA HIS A 74 -9.56 -6.24 -4.77
C HIS A 74 -8.13 -6.46 -5.24
N HIS A 75 -7.20 -5.58 -4.83
CA HIS A 75 -5.76 -5.73 -5.10
C HIS A 75 -5.18 -6.97 -4.40
N ALA A 76 -5.63 -7.24 -3.18
CA ALA A 76 -5.21 -8.40 -2.39
C ALA A 76 -5.76 -9.74 -2.92
N VAL A 77 -6.91 -9.77 -3.60
CA VAL A 77 -7.44 -11.02 -4.18
C VAL A 77 -6.98 -11.23 -5.62
N GLY A 78 -6.66 -10.15 -6.36
CA GLY A 78 -6.44 -10.21 -7.80
C GLY A 78 -7.72 -9.95 -8.61
N ALA A 79 -8.70 -9.25 -8.04
CA ALA A 79 -10.01 -9.03 -8.65
C ALA A 79 -10.08 -7.66 -9.33
N ILE A 80 -10.07 -7.64 -10.66
CA ILE A 80 -10.19 -6.39 -11.44
C ILE A 80 -11.62 -5.82 -11.38
N PHE A 81 -12.63 -6.69 -11.33
CA PHE A 81 -14.05 -6.32 -11.29
C PHE A 81 -14.64 -6.52 -9.88
N SER A 82 -15.93 -6.84 -9.77
CA SER A 82 -16.60 -7.15 -8.50
C SER A 82 -16.68 -5.96 -7.54
N GLY A 83 -17.13 -4.81 -8.04
CA GLY A 83 -17.34 -3.63 -7.19
C GLY A 83 -16.07 -2.85 -6.85
N HIS A 84 -14.96 -3.12 -7.55
CA HIS A 84 -13.66 -2.51 -7.27
C HIS A 84 -13.71 -0.99 -7.29
N ARG A 85 -14.18 -0.42 -8.41
CA ARG A 85 -14.29 1.03 -8.56
C ARG A 85 -15.26 1.64 -7.56
N GLU A 86 -16.34 0.95 -7.24
CA GLU A 86 -17.33 1.39 -6.26
C GLU A 86 -16.73 1.44 -4.85
N PHE A 87 -15.91 0.46 -4.48
CA PHE A 87 -15.17 0.46 -3.22
C PHE A 87 -14.17 1.62 -3.14
N GLU A 88 -13.35 1.82 -4.19
CA GLU A 88 -12.38 2.93 -4.24
C GLU A 88 -13.09 4.30 -4.21
N SER A 89 -14.20 4.44 -4.95
CA SER A 89 -14.98 5.68 -4.97
C SER A 89 -15.61 5.98 -3.60
N PHE A 90 -16.12 4.95 -2.93
CA PHE A 90 -16.65 5.09 -1.57
C PHE A 90 -15.54 5.51 -0.59
N ALA A 91 -14.37 4.89 -0.68
CA ALA A 91 -13.23 5.23 0.15
C ALA A 91 -12.79 6.68 -0.04
N GLU A 92 -12.72 7.15 -1.29
CA GLU A 92 -12.39 8.54 -1.62
C GLU A 92 -13.44 9.52 -1.08
N GLU A 93 -14.73 9.27 -1.31
CA GLU A 93 -15.81 10.16 -0.84
C GLU A 93 -15.83 10.28 0.69
N LYS A 94 -15.60 9.16 1.39
CA LYS A 94 -15.74 9.07 2.85
C LYS A 94 -14.41 9.12 3.60
N ARG A 95 -13.30 9.46 2.93
CA ARG A 95 -11.94 9.37 3.49
C ARG A 95 -11.75 10.05 4.85
N TYR A 96 -12.42 11.18 5.07
CA TYR A 96 -12.31 11.93 6.33
C TYR A 96 -13.05 11.26 7.49
N ASP A 97 -14.05 10.41 7.22
CA ASP A 97 -14.82 9.71 8.25
C ASP A 97 -14.01 8.60 8.93
N TYR A 98 -12.95 8.11 8.27
CA TYR A 98 -12.05 7.06 8.79
C TYR A 98 -10.63 7.57 9.07
N ALA A 99 -10.46 8.88 9.19
CA ALA A 99 -9.16 9.48 9.49
C ALA A 99 -8.67 9.03 10.88
N VAL A 100 -7.40 8.61 10.96
CA VAL A 100 -6.75 8.25 12.21
C VAL A 100 -5.97 9.45 12.74
N ALA A 101 -6.27 9.86 13.98
CA ALA A 101 -5.60 11.02 14.59
C ALA A 101 -4.20 10.68 15.16
N PHE A 102 -3.96 9.44 15.61
CA PHE A 102 -2.71 9.04 16.23
C PHE A 102 -2.46 7.52 16.18
N GLY A 103 -1.19 7.14 16.36
CA GLY A 103 -0.71 5.75 16.47
C GLY A 103 -0.44 5.11 15.11
N GLY A 104 0.78 5.24 14.59
CA GLY A 104 1.21 4.41 13.47
C GLY A 104 1.30 2.94 13.85
N ASP A 105 1.33 2.07 12.85
CA ASP A 105 1.77 0.70 13.04
C ASP A 105 3.30 0.70 12.95
N TYR A 106 3.98 0.26 14.00
CA TYR A 106 5.44 0.26 14.08
C TYR A 106 5.98 -1.15 14.26
N ALA A 107 5.30 -2.14 13.67
CA ALA A 107 5.79 -3.51 13.60
C ALA A 107 7.26 -3.58 13.13
N ASP A 108 8.02 -4.50 13.70
CA ASP A 108 9.46 -4.65 13.47
C ASP A 108 9.76 -5.44 12.18
N HIS A 109 9.16 -5.00 11.07
CA HIS A 109 9.43 -5.53 9.74
C HIS A 109 10.88 -5.25 9.32
N LYS A 110 11.51 -6.25 8.72
CA LYS A 110 12.89 -6.21 8.23
C LYS A 110 12.97 -5.95 6.74
N LYS A 111 11.85 -6.08 6.03
CA LYS A 111 11.79 -5.93 4.57
C LYS A 111 10.54 -5.15 4.14
N PRO A 112 10.63 -4.28 3.12
CA PRO A 112 9.46 -3.64 2.51
C PRO A 112 8.34 -4.61 2.13
N ALA A 113 8.70 -5.79 1.64
CA ALA A 113 7.77 -6.87 1.29
C ALA A 113 6.83 -7.29 2.44
N GLU A 114 7.28 -7.23 3.70
CA GLU A 114 6.50 -7.71 4.84
C GLU A 114 5.30 -6.79 5.15
N TRP A 115 5.49 -5.47 5.01
CA TRP A 115 4.44 -4.47 5.19
C TRP A 115 3.26 -4.73 4.25
N VAL A 116 3.53 -4.94 2.96
CA VAL A 116 2.46 -5.17 1.96
C VAL A 116 1.86 -6.57 2.07
N ASP A 117 2.62 -7.58 2.51
CA ASP A 117 2.11 -8.94 2.70
C ASP A 117 1.16 -9.03 3.89
N GLU A 118 1.42 -8.28 4.96
CA GLU A 118 0.52 -8.18 6.11
C GLU A 118 -0.74 -7.37 5.82
N ASN A 119 -0.60 -6.22 5.16
CA ASN A 119 -1.75 -5.45 4.70
C ASN A 119 -2.64 -6.31 3.79
N ALA A 120 -2.03 -7.02 2.83
CA ALA A 120 -2.75 -7.88 1.92
C ALA A 120 -3.51 -9.00 2.64
N ARG A 121 -2.94 -9.60 3.69
CA ARG A 121 -3.64 -10.62 4.52
C ARG A 121 -4.92 -10.06 5.12
N VAL A 122 -4.85 -8.88 5.74
CA VAL A 122 -6.03 -8.23 6.33
C VAL A 122 -7.05 -7.89 5.25
N ALA A 123 -6.61 -7.25 4.16
CA ALA A 123 -7.49 -6.85 3.06
C ALA A 123 -8.18 -8.04 2.37
N TYR A 124 -7.47 -9.15 2.21
CA TYR A 124 -7.98 -10.38 1.59
C TYR A 124 -9.26 -10.88 2.28
N ASP A 125 -9.26 -10.90 3.62
CA ASP A 125 -10.38 -11.40 4.42
C ASP A 125 -11.64 -10.52 4.30
N HIS A 126 -11.50 -9.27 3.87
CA HIS A 126 -12.61 -8.34 3.66
C HIS A 126 -13.21 -8.36 2.24
N PHE A 127 -12.65 -9.14 1.31
CA PHE A 127 -13.11 -9.13 -0.10
C PHE A 127 -14.59 -9.51 -0.26
N THR A 128 -15.06 -10.52 0.47
CA THR A 128 -16.45 -10.98 0.38
C THR A 128 -17.42 -9.89 0.82
N ALA A 129 -17.07 -9.08 1.83
CA ALA A 129 -17.88 -7.98 2.32
C ALA A 129 -18.02 -6.86 1.28
N VAL A 130 -16.97 -6.56 0.52
CA VAL A 130 -16.95 -5.42 -0.42
C VAL A 130 -17.42 -5.79 -1.84
N SER A 131 -17.25 -7.06 -2.23
CA SER A 131 -17.56 -7.51 -3.60
C SER A 131 -19.06 -7.47 -3.95
N GLY A 132 -19.93 -7.53 -2.94
CA GLY A 132 -21.38 -7.45 -3.08
C GLY A 132 -21.95 -6.03 -3.28
N ARG A 133 -21.09 -4.99 -3.26
CA ARG A 133 -21.49 -3.56 -3.41
C ARG A 133 -22.50 -3.05 -2.39
N ASN A 134 -22.62 -3.72 -1.24
CA ASN A 134 -23.49 -3.28 -0.16
C ASN A 134 -22.76 -2.19 0.66
N THR A 135 -23.35 -1.00 0.73
CA THR A 135 -22.74 0.16 1.41
C THR A 135 -22.46 -0.09 2.89
N ALA A 136 -23.32 -0.82 3.61
CA ALA A 136 -23.12 -1.11 5.02
C ALA A 136 -21.93 -2.06 5.24
N SER A 137 -21.81 -3.11 4.40
CA SER A 137 -20.66 -4.02 4.43
C SER A 137 -19.36 -3.32 4.02
N ILE A 138 -19.41 -2.44 3.01
CA ILE A 138 -18.27 -1.61 2.61
C ILE A 138 -17.85 -0.69 3.75
N HIS A 139 -18.81 -0.03 4.43
CA HIS A 139 -18.53 0.81 5.59
C HIS A 139 -17.82 0.03 6.70
N GLN A 140 -18.29 -1.18 7.02
CA GLN A 140 -17.66 -2.05 8.02
C GLN A 140 -16.22 -2.42 7.64
N ALA A 141 -15.97 -2.75 6.37
CA ALA A 141 -14.61 -3.01 5.89
C ALA A 141 -13.73 -1.74 5.98
N MET A 142 -14.26 -0.58 5.61
CA MET A 142 -13.53 0.69 5.63
C MET A 142 -13.13 1.16 7.03
N MET A 143 -13.91 0.82 8.07
CA MET A 143 -13.54 1.05 9.48
C MET A 143 -12.24 0.34 9.88
N VAL A 144 -11.82 -0.68 9.13
CA VAL A 144 -10.56 -1.41 9.33
C VAL A 144 -9.51 -0.96 8.33
N LEU A 145 -9.85 -0.96 7.05
CA LEU A 145 -8.89 -0.89 5.96
C LEU A 145 -8.29 0.49 5.73
N LEU A 146 -9.04 1.59 5.93
CA LEU A 146 -8.47 2.92 5.76
C LEU A 146 -7.60 3.34 6.95
N PRO A 147 -7.96 3.02 8.21
CA PRO A 147 -7.01 3.08 9.32
C PRO A 147 -5.78 2.18 9.09
N LEU A 148 -6.00 0.97 8.56
CA LEU A 148 -5.07 0.09 7.84
C LEU A 148 -3.93 0.85 7.14
N ALA A 149 -4.34 1.46 6.03
CA ALA A 149 -3.48 2.17 5.11
C ALA A 149 -2.74 3.33 5.78
N GLN A 150 -3.40 4.11 6.63
CA GLN A 150 -2.80 5.27 7.31
C GLN A 150 -1.71 4.85 8.30
N ARG A 151 -2.02 3.88 9.17
CA ARG A 151 -1.13 3.44 10.25
C ARG A 151 0.12 2.76 9.69
N THR A 152 -0.05 1.89 8.71
CA THR A 152 1.07 1.16 8.07
C THR A 152 1.89 2.08 7.16
N THR A 153 1.28 3.06 6.50
CA THR A 153 2.04 4.11 5.78
C THR A 153 2.92 4.90 6.75
N ALA A 154 2.40 5.30 7.91
CA ALA A 154 3.19 6.02 8.92
C ALA A 154 4.37 5.17 9.42
N GLY A 155 4.12 3.87 9.67
CA GLY A 155 5.15 2.89 10.00
C GLY A 155 6.22 2.75 8.93
N PHE A 156 5.80 2.60 7.69
CA PHE A 156 6.70 2.40 6.56
C PHE A 156 7.59 3.62 6.30
N VAL A 157 7.06 4.83 6.47
CA VAL A 157 7.85 6.07 6.42
C VAL A 157 8.87 6.12 7.56
N LYS A 158 8.50 5.72 8.79
CA LYS A 158 9.46 5.60 9.89
C LYS A 158 10.55 4.58 9.56
N TYR A 159 10.18 3.40 9.06
CA TYR A 159 11.09 2.34 8.65
C TYR A 159 12.11 2.82 7.60
N PHE A 160 11.69 3.66 6.65
CA PHE A 160 12.60 4.31 5.70
C PHE A 160 13.68 5.14 6.41
N PHE A 161 13.32 5.99 7.36
CA PHE A 161 14.29 6.83 8.08
C PHE A 161 15.15 6.03 9.04
N ASP A 162 14.59 5.04 9.74
CA ASP A 162 15.38 4.14 10.59
C ASP A 162 16.44 3.38 9.78
N THR A 163 16.11 2.98 8.56
CA THR A 163 17.05 2.33 7.63
C THR A 163 18.21 3.25 7.29
N LEU A 164 17.93 4.52 6.98
CA LEU A 164 18.96 5.52 6.70
C LEU A 164 19.86 5.80 7.90
N SER A 165 19.33 5.78 9.12
CA SER A 165 20.12 5.98 10.33
C SER A 165 21.07 4.82 10.61
N ARG A 166 20.67 3.58 10.32
CA ARG A 166 21.51 2.38 10.52
C ARG A 166 22.64 2.25 9.50
N GLU A 167 22.46 2.77 8.30
CA GLU A 167 23.49 2.74 7.24
C GLU A 167 24.47 3.94 7.31
N GLY A 168 24.23 4.90 8.21
CA GLY A 168 25.09 6.06 8.46
C GLY A 168 26.09 5.91 9.61
N GLU A 169 26.06 4.77 10.31
CA GLU A 169 27.06 4.33 11.30
C GLU A 169 28.14 3.45 10.63
#